data_AF-F9F1S7-F1
#
_entry.id   AF-F9F1S7-F1
#
_cell.length_a   1.000
_cell.length_b   1.000
_cell.length_c   1.000
_cell.angle_alpha   90.00
_cell.angle_beta   90.00
_cell.angle_gamma   90.00
#
_symmetry.space_group_name_H-M   'P 1'
#
loop_
_entity.id
_entity.type
_entity.pdbx_description
1 polymer ?
#
loop_
_entity_poly.entity_id
_entity_poly.type
_entity_poly.pdbx_seq_one_letter_code
_entity_poly.pdbx_strand_id
1 'polypeptide(L)'
;SAMIIDAMDLLYSKSFDGFCIVSSDSDFTRLASRIRESGLVVYGCGERKTPKAFVTACDRFIYVENLMPTTEAPRPVGSDGPSSAAGLSASSSSLPVHTLLAKRKRVESRLEKEASIDAQAVGSLTIETREVDEEVIDLLWEAVEIAADEEGWAVLSKVGSLITKWHPDFDSRTYGFRKLKELMASTSLFEIIHRSPGLGKPELAYARCSVEQWEARLL
;
A
#
# COMPACT_ATOMS: atom_id res chain seq x y z
N SER A 1 16.33 -8.68 -29.79
CA SER A 1 15.21 -8.06 -30.55
C SER A 1 13.94 -8.91 -30.63
N ALA A 2 14.01 -10.25 -30.58
CA ALA A 2 12.82 -11.11 -30.68
C ALA A 2 11.74 -10.78 -29.63
N MET A 3 12.11 -10.62 -28.36
CA MET A 3 11.17 -10.27 -27.28
C MET A 3 10.39 -8.97 -27.49
N ILE A 4 10.96 -7.98 -28.20
CA ILE A 4 10.28 -6.70 -28.45
C ILE A 4 9.18 -6.90 -29.50
N ILE A 5 9.42 -7.77 -30.49
CA ILE A 5 8.46 -8.08 -31.53
C ILE A 5 7.27 -8.81 -30.90
N ASP A 6 7.53 -9.85 -30.10
CA ASP A 6 6.48 -10.61 -29.41
C ASP A 6 5.65 -9.72 -28.48
N ALA A 7 6.29 -8.84 -27.71
CA ALA A 7 5.60 -7.90 -26.82
C ALA A 7 4.73 -6.89 -27.59
N MET A 8 5.18 -6.43 -28.76
CA MET A 8 4.39 -5.52 -29.59
C MET A 8 3.20 -6.23 -30.23
N ASP A 9 3.35 -7.49 -30.67
CA ASP A 9 2.24 -8.27 -31.22
C ASP A 9 1.15 -8.50 -30.17
N LEU A 10 1.54 -8.79 -28.92
CA LEU A 10 0.62 -8.87 -27.77
C LEU A 10 -0.01 -7.51 -27.44
N LEU A 11 0.72 -6.41 -27.59
CA LEU A 11 0.16 -5.06 -27.39
C LEU A 11 -0.97 -4.79 -28.38
N TYR A 12 -0.84 -5.24 -29.63
CA TYR A 12 -1.85 -5.06 -30.67
C TYR A 12 -2.99 -6.07 -30.61
N SER A 13 -2.84 -7.19 -29.92
CA SER A 13 -3.95 -8.13 -29.69
C SER A 13 -5.07 -7.56 -28.80
N LYS A 14 -4.77 -6.48 -28.05
CA LYS A 14 -5.70 -5.77 -27.12
C LYS A 14 -6.35 -6.65 -26.06
N SER A 15 -5.74 -7.79 -25.76
CA SER A 15 -6.26 -8.76 -24.78
C SER A 15 -5.62 -8.60 -23.40
N PHE A 16 -4.78 -7.58 -23.20
CA PHE A 16 -3.99 -7.41 -21.99
C PHE A 16 -4.13 -5.99 -21.46
N ASP A 17 -4.28 -5.87 -20.15
CA ASP A 17 -4.41 -4.59 -19.44
C ASP A 17 -3.05 -4.00 -19.02
N GLY A 18 -1.98 -4.80 -19.10
CA GLY A 18 -0.65 -4.36 -18.70
C GLY A 18 0.47 -5.32 -19.10
N PHE A 19 1.70 -4.83 -18.96
CA PHE A 19 2.93 -5.54 -19.30
C PHE A 19 3.93 -5.48 -18.14
N CYS A 20 4.62 -6.60 -17.88
CA CYS A 20 5.75 -6.65 -16.98
C CYS A 20 7.04 -6.91 -17.78
N ILE A 21 8.04 -6.04 -17.63
CA ILE A 21 9.33 -6.14 -18.29
C ILE A 21 10.41 -6.37 -17.24
N VAL A 22 10.96 -7.57 -17.23
CA VAL A 22 12.10 -7.93 -16.36
C VAL A 22 13.39 -7.76 -17.17
N SER A 23 14.05 -6.62 -17.01
CA SER A 23 15.32 -6.34 -17.66
C SER A 23 16.13 -5.25 -16.97
N SER A 24 17.46 -5.41 -16.99
CA SER A 24 18.42 -4.40 -16.57
C SER A 24 18.95 -3.54 -17.75
N ASP A 25 18.55 -3.83 -18.99
CA ASP A 25 19.07 -3.18 -20.20
C ASP A 25 18.27 -1.93 -20.62
N SER A 26 18.96 -0.96 -21.21
CA SER A 26 18.33 0.27 -21.71
C SER A 26 17.41 0.07 -22.91
N ASP A 27 17.53 -1.05 -23.62
CA ASP A 27 16.87 -1.26 -24.92
C ASP A 27 15.34 -1.32 -24.81
N PHE A 28 14.82 -1.69 -23.65
CA PHE A 28 13.38 -1.78 -23.41
C PHE A 28 12.71 -0.45 -23.06
N THR A 29 13.47 0.64 -22.93
CA THR A 29 12.95 1.99 -22.63
C THR A 29 11.93 2.45 -23.67
N ARG A 30 12.18 2.17 -24.95
CA ARG A 30 11.27 2.54 -26.05
C ARG A 30 10.00 1.69 -26.07
N LEU A 31 10.13 0.39 -25.76
CA LEU A 31 9.00 -0.52 -25.64
C LEU A 31 8.08 -0.08 -24.49
N ALA A 32 8.65 0.16 -23.30
CA ALA A 32 7.91 0.62 -22.12
C ALA A 32 7.16 1.93 -22.37
N SER A 33 7.83 2.92 -22.97
CA SER A 33 7.21 4.21 -23.32
C SER A 33 6.03 4.01 -24.27
N ARG A 34 6.17 3.12 -25.26
CA ARG A 34 5.14 2.86 -26.26
C ARG A 34 3.92 2.14 -25.70
N ILE A 35 4.13 1.16 -24.81
CA ILE A 35 3.03 0.46 -24.13
C ILE A 35 2.24 1.44 -23.25
N ARG A 36 2.96 2.34 -22.55
CA ARG A 36 2.33 3.40 -21.74
C ARG A 36 1.54 4.40 -22.58
N GLU A 37 2.05 4.79 -23.76
CA GLU A 37 1.32 5.62 -24.72
C GLU A 37 0.02 4.98 -25.21
N SER A 38 -0.02 3.66 -25.32
CA SER A 38 -1.22 2.89 -25.67
C SER A 38 -2.25 2.83 -24.53
N GLY A 39 -1.92 3.35 -23.34
CA GLY A 39 -2.80 3.39 -22.18
C GLY A 39 -2.79 2.13 -21.32
N LEU A 40 -1.82 1.23 -21.53
CA LEU A 40 -1.64 0.03 -20.71
C LEU A 40 -0.59 0.26 -19.62
N VAL A 41 -0.73 -0.42 -18.50
CA VAL A 41 0.17 -0.26 -17.34
C VAL A 41 1.47 -1.02 -17.58
N VAL A 42 2.62 -0.37 -17.34
CA VAL A 42 3.94 -1.00 -17.48
C VAL A 42 4.66 -1.14 -16.15
N TYR A 43 4.93 -2.38 -15.76
CA TYR A 43 5.79 -2.74 -14.63
C TYR A 43 7.21 -3.04 -15.13
N GLY A 44 8.20 -2.35 -14.58
CA GLY A 44 9.62 -2.65 -14.81
C GLY A 44 10.21 -3.39 -13.62
N CYS A 45 11.07 -4.37 -13.88
CA CYS A 45 11.85 -5.05 -12.87
C CYS A 45 13.33 -5.12 -13.29
N GLY A 46 14.25 -4.72 -12.41
CA GLY A 46 15.68 -4.75 -12.71
C GLY A 46 16.58 -4.44 -11.50
N GLU A 47 17.89 -4.48 -11.70
CA GLU A 47 18.88 -4.21 -10.66
C GLU A 47 18.95 -2.72 -10.27
N ARG A 48 19.62 -2.36 -9.17
CA ARG A 48 19.82 -0.93 -8.85
C ARG A 48 20.69 -0.19 -9.86
N LYS A 49 21.51 -0.94 -10.61
CA LYS A 49 22.36 -0.40 -11.68
C LYS A 49 21.59 -0.05 -12.96
N THR A 50 20.31 -0.43 -13.04
CA THR A 50 19.48 -0.18 -14.22
C THR A 50 19.39 1.31 -14.55
N PRO A 51 19.54 1.71 -15.82
CA PRO A 51 19.57 3.11 -16.21
C PRO A 51 18.27 3.84 -15.88
N LYS A 52 18.39 5.07 -15.37
CA LYS A 52 17.26 5.93 -14.98
C LYS A 52 16.25 6.16 -16.12
N ALA A 53 16.71 6.10 -17.37
CA ALA A 53 15.87 6.20 -18.55
C ALA A 53 14.80 5.10 -18.59
N PHE A 54 15.18 3.86 -18.28
CA PHE A 54 14.24 2.73 -18.27
C PHE A 54 13.26 2.85 -17.10
N VAL A 55 13.75 3.19 -15.91
CA VAL A 55 12.92 3.41 -14.71
C VAL A 55 11.84 4.47 -14.94
N THR A 56 12.17 5.54 -15.68
CA THR A 56 11.23 6.64 -15.97
C THR A 56 10.22 6.28 -17.08
N ALA A 57 10.54 5.31 -17.93
CA ALA A 57 9.66 4.84 -18.99
C ALA A 57 8.56 3.91 -18.45
N CYS A 58 8.78 3.23 -17.33
CA CYS A 58 7.79 2.39 -16.65
C CYS A 58 6.89 3.21 -15.71
N ASP A 59 5.69 2.70 -15.40
CA ASP A 59 4.77 3.30 -14.42
C ASP A 59 5.16 2.95 -12.99
N ARG A 60 5.65 1.72 -12.79
CA ARG A 60 6.25 1.27 -11.53
C ARG A 60 7.48 0.44 -11.81
N PHE A 61 8.51 0.64 -10.99
CA PHE A 61 9.76 -0.10 -11.07
C PHE A 61 10.05 -0.84 -9.77
N ILE A 62 10.34 -2.13 -9.87
CA ILE A 62 10.65 -3.03 -8.76
C ILE A 62 12.13 -3.40 -8.87
N TYR A 63 12.90 -3.15 -7.80
CA TYR A 63 14.31 -3.54 -7.79
C TYR A 63 14.42 -5.01 -7.37
N VAL A 64 15.14 -5.82 -8.16
CA VAL A 64 15.34 -7.26 -7.89
C VAL A 64 16.03 -7.50 -6.55
N GLU A 65 16.91 -6.60 -6.13
CA GLU A 65 17.54 -6.65 -4.80
C GLU A 65 16.55 -6.51 -3.63
N ASN A 66 15.37 -5.91 -3.87
CA ASN A 66 14.32 -5.88 -2.86
C ASN A 66 13.55 -7.22 -2.77
N LEU A 67 13.74 -8.13 -3.74
CA LEU A 67 13.12 -9.45 -3.78
C LEU A 67 14.01 -10.54 -3.15
N MET A 68 15.32 -10.31 -3.05
CA MET A 68 16.23 -11.18 -2.33
C MET A 68 16.40 -10.66 -0.90
N PRO A 69 15.97 -11.39 0.14
CA PRO A 69 16.28 -11.04 1.52
C PRO A 69 17.77 -11.27 1.75
N THR A 70 18.60 -10.29 1.37
CA THR A 70 19.98 -10.26 1.85
C THR A 70 19.91 -10.00 3.34
N THR A 71 20.05 -11.08 4.09
CA THR A 71 20.39 -11.07 5.51
C THR A 71 21.76 -10.41 5.65
N GLU A 72 21.82 -9.09 5.65
CA GLU A 72 23.02 -8.36 6.01
C GLU A 72 22.66 -7.12 6.82
N ALA A 73 22.70 -7.29 8.14
CA ALA A 73 22.55 -6.23 9.11
C ALA A 73 23.82 -5.35 9.11
N PRO A 74 23.74 -4.05 8.77
CA PRO A 74 24.83 -3.13 9.02
C PRO A 74 24.75 -2.68 10.48
N ARG A 75 25.78 -3.00 11.26
CA ARG A 75 25.98 -2.46 12.61
C ARG A 75 26.20 -0.94 12.52
N PRO A 76 25.49 -0.10 13.31
CA PRO A 76 25.69 1.34 13.28
C PRO A 76 27.02 1.69 13.94
N VAL A 77 27.93 2.29 13.18
CA VAL A 77 29.17 2.88 13.68
C VAL A 77 28.93 4.36 13.95
N GLY A 78 29.02 4.72 15.24
CA GLY A 78 29.66 5.94 15.76
C GLY A 78 29.22 7.29 15.20
N SER A 79 28.40 7.99 15.97
CA SER A 79 28.25 9.45 15.96
C SER A 79 29.52 10.15 16.41
N ASP A 80 30.02 11.10 15.62
CA ASP A 80 30.65 12.34 16.10
C ASP A 80 30.66 13.37 14.96
N GLY A 81 30.03 14.54 15.19
CA GLY A 81 30.21 15.76 14.38
C GLY A 81 31.54 16.46 14.73
N PRO A 82 31.87 17.68 14.23
CA PRO A 82 30.94 18.84 14.19
C PRO A 82 31.17 19.91 13.07
N SER A 83 30.26 20.92 13.03
CA SER A 83 30.45 22.36 12.67
C SER A 83 30.99 22.76 11.27
N SER A 84 30.55 23.83 10.58
CA SER A 84 29.76 25.02 10.90
C SER A 84 29.47 25.84 9.62
N ALA A 85 28.31 26.52 9.61
CA ALA A 85 27.98 27.84 9.03
C ALA A 85 28.20 28.20 7.54
N ALA A 86 27.14 28.66 6.85
CA ALA A 86 26.83 30.10 6.63
C ALA A 86 25.98 30.40 5.36
N GLY A 87 24.99 31.30 5.49
CA GLY A 87 24.42 32.14 4.40
C GLY A 87 22.94 31.88 4.02
N LEU A 88 21.93 32.49 4.68
CA LEU A 88 21.32 33.83 4.46
C LEU A 88 20.50 33.99 3.15
N SER A 89 19.16 34.10 3.27
CA SER A 89 18.37 35.25 2.79
C SER A 89 16.87 35.14 3.18
N ALA A 90 16.36 36.17 3.87
CA ALA A 90 14.95 36.54 4.04
C ALA A 90 14.39 37.14 2.71
N SER A 91 13.12 37.46 2.46
CA SER A 91 11.99 38.09 3.20
C SER A 91 10.70 37.79 2.39
N SER A 92 9.43 37.97 2.79
CA SER A 92 8.73 39.10 3.42
C SER A 92 7.27 38.65 3.70
N SER A 93 6.80 38.51 4.94
CA SER A 93 6.02 39.47 5.75
C SER A 93 4.68 39.98 5.18
N SER A 94 3.55 39.57 5.76
CA SER A 94 2.53 40.49 6.31
C SER A 94 1.42 39.75 7.08
N LEU A 95 1.24 40.14 8.35
CA LEU A 95 0.09 39.92 9.24
C LEU A 95 -0.33 41.32 9.72
N PRO A 96 -1.62 41.59 9.98
CA PRO A 96 -2.03 41.76 11.40
C PRO A 96 -3.48 41.29 11.70
N VAL A 97 -3.75 40.55 12.78
CA VAL A 97 -4.03 40.96 14.19
C VAL A 97 -5.47 41.43 14.44
N HIS A 98 -6.30 40.59 15.06
CA HIS A 98 -7.20 40.97 16.18
C HIS A 98 -7.68 39.69 16.91
N THR A 99 -7.07 39.30 18.04
CA THR A 99 -7.50 39.58 19.43
C THR A 99 -8.77 38.82 19.89
N LEU A 100 -8.64 38.24 21.10
CA LEU A 100 -9.67 37.79 22.06
C LEU A 100 -10.02 36.29 21.97
N LEU A 101 -9.42 35.41 22.80
CA LEU A 101 -9.70 35.14 24.22
C LEU A 101 -10.85 34.12 24.42
N ALA A 102 -10.63 33.18 25.35
CA ALA A 102 -11.53 32.16 25.92
C ALA A 102 -11.46 30.77 25.24
N LYS A 103 -10.69 29.80 25.74
CA LYS A 103 -10.87 29.01 26.98
C LYS A 103 -12.15 28.16 26.99
N ARG A 104 -11.95 26.87 26.70
CA ARG A 104 -12.56 25.67 27.33
C ARG A 104 -14.08 25.42 27.19
N LYS A 105 -14.35 24.22 26.66
CA LYS A 105 -15.19 23.13 27.20
C LYS A 105 -16.48 22.86 26.41
N ARG A 106 -16.79 21.55 26.33
CA ARG A 106 -18.09 20.90 26.04
C ARG A 106 -18.27 20.60 24.55
N VAL A 107 -18.04 19.38 24.03
CA VAL A 107 -18.58 18.05 24.43
C VAL A 107 -20.07 18.15 24.74
N GLU A 108 -20.91 18.15 23.69
CA GLU A 108 -22.14 17.37 23.52
C GLU A 108 -23.06 18.01 22.47
N SER A 109 -22.96 17.48 21.24
CA SER A 109 -24.00 17.41 20.20
C SER A 109 -23.33 16.89 18.92
N ARG A 110 -22.79 15.66 18.83
CA ARG A 110 -23.39 14.33 18.94
C ARG A 110 -24.84 14.24 18.44
N LEU A 111 -24.94 13.50 17.33
CA LEU A 111 -26.07 12.83 16.72
C LEU A 111 -27.05 13.68 15.88
N GLU A 112 -27.36 13.15 14.69
CA GLU A 112 -28.48 13.48 13.78
C GLU A 112 -28.22 14.34 12.53
N LYS A 113 -26.98 14.56 12.07
CA LYS A 113 -26.78 15.28 10.79
C LYS A 113 -25.76 14.71 9.80
N GLU A 114 -25.58 13.40 9.82
CA GLU A 114 -24.91 12.64 8.74
C GLU A 114 -25.82 11.51 8.25
N ALA A 115 -27.11 11.80 8.12
CA ALA A 115 -28.04 11.03 7.33
C ALA A 115 -28.64 11.98 6.29
N SER A 116 -28.49 11.59 5.02
CA SER A 116 -28.88 12.30 3.79
C SER A 116 -27.84 13.30 3.27
N ILE A 117 -27.55 13.20 1.95
CA ILE A 117 -26.53 13.86 1.11
C ILE A 117 -25.24 12.98 1.05
N ASP A 118 -24.87 12.24 -0.01
CA ASP A 118 -25.31 12.12 -1.40
C ASP A 118 -24.97 10.70 -1.91
N ALA A 119 -25.94 10.08 -2.58
CA ALA A 119 -25.84 8.76 -3.20
C ALA A 119 -25.12 8.77 -4.57
N GLN A 120 -24.13 9.65 -4.77
CA GLN A 120 -23.52 9.80 -6.10
C GLN A 120 -22.07 10.27 -6.07
N ALA A 121 -21.19 9.38 -5.60
CA ALA A 121 -19.79 9.35 -6.00
C ALA A 121 -19.22 7.93 -5.81
N VAL A 122 -19.84 6.94 -6.45
CA VAL A 122 -19.19 5.65 -6.71
C VAL A 122 -18.15 5.83 -7.81
N GLY A 123 -17.08 6.56 -7.48
CA GLY A 123 -15.85 6.56 -8.24
C GLY A 123 -15.19 5.21 -8.04
N SER A 124 -15.47 4.30 -8.98
CA SER A 124 -14.86 3.00 -9.15
C SER A 124 -13.33 3.07 -8.96
N LEU A 125 -12.88 2.80 -7.73
CA LEU A 125 -11.54 2.28 -7.52
C LEU A 125 -11.64 0.80 -7.88
N THR A 126 -11.32 0.51 -9.13
CA THR A 126 -10.89 -0.83 -9.53
C THR A 126 -9.69 -1.19 -8.66
N ILE A 127 -9.95 -1.82 -7.52
CA ILE A 127 -8.94 -2.56 -6.77
C ILE A 127 -8.54 -3.65 -7.74
N GLU A 128 -7.36 -3.52 -8.35
CA GLU A 128 -6.77 -4.62 -9.11
C GLU A 128 -6.72 -5.82 -8.16
N THR A 129 -7.59 -6.79 -8.39
CA THR A 129 -7.62 -8.05 -7.65
C THR A 129 -6.39 -8.84 -8.08
N ARG A 130 -5.24 -8.48 -7.50
CA ARG A 130 -4.03 -9.27 -7.62
C ARG A 130 -4.23 -10.50 -6.76
N GLU A 131 -4.07 -11.67 -7.36
CA GLU A 131 -4.22 -12.94 -6.67
C GLU A 131 -3.23 -12.96 -5.50
N VAL A 132 -3.78 -12.90 -4.29
CA VAL A 132 -3.02 -13.09 -3.07
C VAL A 132 -2.85 -14.61 -2.94
N ASP A 133 -1.62 -15.07 -2.77
CA ASP A 133 -1.31 -16.49 -2.63
C ASP A 133 -2.20 -17.13 -1.56
N GLU A 134 -2.67 -18.36 -1.82
CA GLU A 134 -3.60 -19.04 -0.91
C GLU A 134 -3.01 -19.17 0.50
N GLU A 135 -1.72 -19.45 0.60
CA GLU A 135 -0.97 -19.56 1.86
C GLU A 135 -1.04 -18.28 2.70
N VAL A 136 -1.05 -17.12 2.04
CA VAL A 136 -1.15 -15.81 2.71
C VAL A 136 -2.55 -15.59 3.22
N ILE A 137 -3.56 -16.02 2.46
CA ILE A 137 -4.94 -15.90 2.90
C ILE A 137 -5.18 -16.79 4.12
N ASP A 138 -4.64 -18.01 4.11
CA ASP A 138 -4.70 -18.94 5.25
C ASP A 138 -3.98 -18.36 6.48
N LEU A 139 -2.80 -17.76 6.28
CA LEU A 139 -2.06 -17.06 7.31
C LEU A 139 -2.84 -15.87 7.89
N LEU A 140 -3.47 -15.05 7.03
CA LEU A 140 -4.28 -13.91 7.45
C LEU A 140 -5.51 -14.39 8.24
N TRP A 141 -6.14 -15.47 7.81
CA TRP A 141 -7.26 -16.10 8.51
C TRP A 141 -6.84 -16.54 9.93
N GLU A 142 -5.77 -17.33 10.04
CA GLU A 142 -5.29 -17.84 11.33
C GLU A 142 -4.86 -16.71 12.27
N ALA A 143 -4.22 -15.66 11.73
CA ALA A 143 -3.82 -14.50 12.52
C ALA A 143 -5.02 -13.69 13.02
N VAL A 144 -6.08 -13.57 12.22
CA VAL A 144 -7.34 -12.93 12.64
C VAL A 144 -8.05 -13.77 13.69
N GLU A 145 -8.16 -15.07 13.50
CA GLU A 145 -8.81 -15.98 14.44
C GLU A 145 -8.14 -15.95 15.83
N ILE A 146 -6.80 -15.95 15.87
CA ILE A 146 -6.06 -15.89 17.14
C ILE A 146 -6.10 -14.49 17.77
N ALA A 147 -6.15 -13.44 16.95
CA ALA A 147 -6.22 -12.07 17.45
C ALA A 147 -7.63 -11.65 17.86
N ALA A 148 -8.66 -12.32 17.36
CA ALA A 148 -10.07 -12.00 17.56
C ALA A 148 -10.44 -12.09 19.04
N ASP A 149 -11.25 -11.13 19.48
CA ASP A 149 -11.86 -11.14 20.81
C ASP A 149 -13.18 -11.93 20.78
N GLU A 150 -13.89 -12.03 21.91
CA GLU A 150 -15.15 -12.78 22.07
C GLU A 150 -16.28 -12.39 21.07
N GLU A 151 -16.20 -11.18 20.48
CA GLU A 151 -17.14 -10.70 19.45
C GLU A 151 -16.72 -11.08 18.02
N GLY A 152 -15.61 -11.83 17.85
CA GLY A 152 -15.06 -12.22 16.55
C GLY A 152 -14.34 -11.08 15.82
N TRP A 153 -14.02 -9.96 16.49
CA TRP A 153 -13.29 -8.84 15.92
C TRP A 153 -11.84 -8.84 16.38
N ALA A 154 -10.91 -8.74 15.44
CA ALA A 154 -9.48 -8.66 15.70
C ALA A 154 -8.95 -7.25 15.44
N VAL A 155 -8.12 -6.73 16.36
CA VAL A 155 -7.44 -5.44 16.14
C VAL A 155 -6.36 -5.61 15.07
N LEU A 156 -6.38 -4.80 14.02
CA LEU A 156 -5.46 -4.94 12.88
C LEU A 156 -3.97 -4.86 13.30
N SER A 157 -3.65 -4.03 14.30
CA SER A 157 -2.28 -3.94 14.85
C SER A 157 -1.83 -5.23 15.52
N LYS A 158 -2.75 -5.96 16.16
CA LYS A 158 -2.48 -7.25 16.81
C LYS A 158 -2.30 -8.34 15.76
N VAL A 159 -3.15 -8.34 14.73
CA VAL A 159 -3.03 -9.22 13.55
C VAL A 159 -1.67 -9.04 12.87
N GLY A 160 -1.29 -7.80 12.53
CA GLY A 160 0.02 -7.53 11.93
C GLY A 160 1.19 -7.98 12.81
N SER A 161 1.09 -7.81 14.13
CA SER A 161 2.14 -8.26 15.07
C SER A 161 2.26 -9.79 15.13
N LEU A 162 1.15 -10.53 15.03
CA LEU A 162 1.15 -11.99 14.97
C LEU A 162 1.76 -12.49 13.66
N ILE A 163 1.38 -11.88 12.54
CA ILE A 163 1.90 -12.25 11.21
C ILE A 163 3.41 -12.09 11.17
N THR A 164 3.96 -10.96 11.63
CA THR A 164 5.42 -10.76 11.69
C THR A 164 6.11 -11.74 12.65
N LYS A 165 5.41 -12.25 13.66
CA LYS A 165 5.96 -13.25 14.59
C LYS A 165 6.05 -14.64 13.97
N TRP A 166 5.06 -15.04 13.17
CA TRP A 166 5.04 -16.34 12.51
C TRP A 166 5.83 -16.35 11.20
N HIS A 167 5.68 -15.29 10.41
CA HIS A 167 6.34 -15.07 9.13
C HIS A 167 7.04 -13.71 9.13
N PRO A 168 8.31 -13.65 9.58
CA PRO A 168 9.10 -12.41 9.56
C PRO A 168 9.32 -11.85 8.16
N ASP A 169 9.28 -12.72 7.14
CA ASP A 169 9.47 -12.38 5.73
C ASP A 169 8.19 -11.83 5.07
N PHE A 170 7.07 -11.83 5.77
CA PHE A 170 5.81 -11.33 5.24
C PHE A 170 5.86 -9.80 5.03
N ASP A 171 5.66 -9.36 3.79
CA ASP A 171 5.47 -7.95 3.44
C ASP A 171 4.25 -7.76 2.52
N SER A 172 3.32 -6.91 2.95
CA SER A 172 2.18 -6.43 2.14
C SER A 172 2.58 -5.85 0.77
N ARG A 173 3.78 -5.30 0.66
CA ARG A 173 4.31 -4.70 -0.58
C ARG A 173 4.65 -5.73 -1.65
N THR A 174 5.01 -6.95 -1.25
CA THR A 174 5.25 -8.06 -2.17
C THR A 174 3.99 -8.35 -3.00
N TYR A 175 2.83 -8.19 -2.38
CA TYR A 175 1.51 -8.33 -3.00
C TYR A 175 1.01 -7.04 -3.70
N GLY A 176 1.82 -5.98 -3.71
CA GLY A 176 1.48 -4.69 -4.33
C GLY A 176 0.65 -3.75 -3.45
N PHE A 177 0.40 -4.10 -2.18
CA PHE A 177 -0.37 -3.28 -1.25
C PHE A 177 0.55 -2.45 -0.34
N ARG A 178 0.15 -1.21 -0.02
CA ARG A 178 0.97 -0.35 0.86
C ARG A 178 0.71 -0.61 2.34
N LYS A 179 -0.43 -1.22 2.65
CA LYS A 179 -0.90 -1.46 4.02
C LYS A 179 -1.55 -2.83 4.10
N LEU A 180 -1.37 -3.51 5.24
CA LEU A 180 -2.05 -4.77 5.57
C LEU A 180 -3.58 -4.67 5.41
N LYS A 181 -4.15 -3.50 5.77
CA LYS A 181 -5.57 -3.20 5.58
C LYS A 181 -6.02 -3.34 4.12
N GLU A 182 -5.20 -2.87 3.18
CA GLU A 182 -5.53 -2.90 1.75
C GLU A 182 -5.46 -4.34 1.22
N LEU A 183 -4.47 -5.11 1.67
CA LEU A 183 -4.34 -6.55 1.37
C LEU A 183 -5.54 -7.35 1.88
N MET A 184 -5.99 -7.10 3.12
CA MET A 184 -7.17 -7.79 3.67
C MET A 184 -8.48 -7.36 3.00
N ALA A 185 -8.54 -6.11 2.51
CA ALA A 185 -9.71 -5.64 1.76
C ALA A 185 -9.76 -6.23 0.34
N SER A 186 -8.61 -6.51 -0.28
CA SER A 186 -8.56 -7.05 -1.64
C SER A 186 -8.92 -8.52 -1.73
N THR A 187 -8.71 -9.29 -0.67
CA THR A 187 -9.07 -10.72 -0.64
C THR A 187 -10.57 -10.95 -0.50
N SER A 188 -11.37 -9.90 -0.28
CA SER A 188 -12.84 -9.91 -0.08
C SER A 188 -13.41 -10.81 1.03
N LEU A 189 -12.57 -11.62 1.69
CA LEU A 189 -12.90 -12.56 2.77
C LEU A 189 -12.96 -11.91 4.16
N PHE A 190 -12.42 -10.69 4.29
CA PHE A 190 -12.31 -9.99 5.57
C PHE A 190 -13.17 -8.72 5.58
N GLU A 191 -13.95 -8.58 6.64
CA GLU A 191 -14.71 -7.36 6.91
C GLU A 191 -13.86 -6.42 7.76
N ILE A 192 -13.63 -5.19 7.27
CA ILE A 192 -12.79 -4.21 7.96
C ILE A 192 -13.61 -2.99 8.34
N ILE A 193 -13.58 -2.64 9.61
CA ILE A 193 -14.29 -1.49 10.17
C ILE A 193 -13.38 -0.66 11.07
N HIS A 194 -13.77 0.58 11.34
CA HIS A 194 -13.05 1.44 12.27
C HIS A 194 -13.97 1.65 13.47
N ARG A 195 -13.47 1.31 14.66
CA ARG A 195 -14.21 1.46 15.91
C ARG A 195 -13.31 2.15 16.92
N SER A 196 -13.88 3.06 17.69
CA SER A 196 -13.22 3.60 18.87
C SER A 196 -13.45 2.65 20.05
N PRO A 197 -12.41 2.06 20.68
CA PRO A 197 -12.55 1.13 21.80
C PRO A 197 -12.98 1.79 23.13
N GLY A 198 -13.32 3.09 23.12
CA GLY A 198 -13.77 3.82 24.29
C GLY A 198 -13.62 5.33 24.16
N LEU A 199 -14.28 6.06 25.06
CA LEU A 199 -14.30 7.52 25.07
C LEU A 199 -12.88 8.09 25.27
N GLY A 200 -12.36 8.79 24.26
CA GLY A 200 -11.03 9.44 24.30
C GLY A 200 -9.86 8.58 23.83
N LYS A 201 -10.11 7.35 23.37
CA LYS A 201 -9.08 6.52 22.72
C LYS A 201 -9.11 6.74 21.19
N PRO A 202 -7.96 6.66 20.51
CA PRO A 202 -7.92 6.78 19.06
C PRO A 202 -8.73 5.66 18.40
N GLU A 203 -9.31 5.99 17.25
CA GLU A 203 -10.02 5.03 16.42
C GLU A 203 -9.06 3.95 15.91
N LEU A 204 -9.42 2.69 16.11
CA LEU A 204 -8.63 1.55 15.67
C LEU A 204 -9.37 0.81 14.55
N ALA A 205 -8.60 0.28 13.60
CA ALA A 205 -9.13 -0.61 12.59
C ALA A 205 -9.28 -2.03 13.17
N TYR A 206 -10.46 -2.60 12.99
CA TYR A 206 -10.78 -3.97 13.34
C TYR A 206 -11.06 -4.76 12.06
N ALA A 207 -10.59 -5.99 12.03
CA ALA A 207 -10.87 -6.95 10.98
C ALA A 207 -11.63 -8.13 11.57
N ARG A 208 -12.61 -8.65 10.83
CA ARG A 208 -13.32 -9.89 11.14
C ARG A 208 -13.29 -10.80 9.93
N CYS A 209 -13.16 -12.09 10.18
CA CYS A 209 -13.34 -13.11 9.17
C CYS A 209 -14.81 -13.35 8.86
N SER A 210 -15.16 -13.36 7.59
CA SER A 210 -16.46 -13.85 7.14
C SER A 210 -16.38 -15.38 6.99
N VAL A 211 -16.83 -16.10 8.03
CA VAL A 211 -16.86 -17.57 8.03
C VAL A 211 -17.66 -18.12 6.85
N GLU A 212 -18.77 -17.46 6.49
CA GLU A 212 -19.60 -17.86 5.35
C GLU A 212 -18.85 -17.77 4.01
N GLN A 213 -18.03 -16.73 3.84
CA GLN A 213 -17.22 -16.57 2.61
C GLN A 213 -16.01 -17.49 2.59
N TRP A 214 -15.49 -17.86 3.76
CA TRP A 214 -14.41 -18.83 3.90
C TRP A 214 -14.87 -20.25 3.59
N GLU A 215 -16.00 -20.69 4.15
CA GLU A 215 -16.57 -22.01 3.87
C GLU A 215 -16.97 -22.16 2.41
N ALA A 216 -17.47 -21.09 1.77
CA ALA A 216 -17.74 -21.05 0.34
C ALA A 216 -16.49 -21.20 -0.53
N ARG A 217 -15.29 -20.97 0.02
CA ARG A 217 -14.01 -21.22 -0.67
C ARG A 217 -13.57 -22.69 -0.61
N LEU A 218 -14.02 -23.44 0.41
CA LEU A 218 -13.64 -24.83 0.65
C LEU A 218 -14.56 -25.85 -0.07
N LEU A 219 -15.62 -25.40 -0.73
CA LEU A 219 -16.61 -26.20 -1.46
C LEU A 219 -16.42 -26.10 -2.98
#